data_AF-A0A077WJC9-F1
#
_entry.id   AF-A0A077WJC9-F1
#
_cell.length_a   1.000
_cell.length_b   1.000
_cell.length_c   1.000
_cell.angle_alpha   90.00
_cell.angle_beta   90.00
_cell.angle_gamma   90.00
#
_symmetry.space_group_name_H-M   'P 1'
#
loop_
_entity.id
_entity.type
_entity.pdbx_description
1 polymer ?
#
loop_
_entity_poly.entity_id
_entity_poly.type
_entity_poly.pdbx_seq_one_letter_code
_entity_poly.pdbx_strand_id
1 'polypeptide(L)'
;MGLADILSNIFPTAYAEEEQVVEVVEEVIEEEEPEEAEDPKPAIMEGKLYGKRKPDTKCEKPCASLKQHLDECNERVENGSNENCIEEFFHFMHCADECAAPKIFAATK
;
A
#
# COMPACT_ATOMS: atom_id res chain seq x y z
N MET A 1 5.48 -29.61 30.82
CA MET A 1 5.32 -29.06 29.46
C MET A 1 4.38 -27.88 29.61
N GLY A 2 4.97 -26.71 29.79
CA GLY A 2 4.28 -25.53 30.32
C GLY A 2 3.71 -24.66 29.21
N LEU A 3 2.79 -23.77 29.56
CA LEU A 3 2.20 -22.79 28.63
C LEU A 3 3.26 -21.89 27.97
N ALA A 4 4.42 -21.69 28.62
CA ALA A 4 5.55 -20.95 28.07
C ALA A 4 6.16 -21.61 26.81
N ASP A 5 6.13 -22.95 26.74
CA ASP A 5 6.65 -23.70 25.58
C ASP A 5 5.73 -23.53 24.36
N ILE A 6 4.42 -23.37 24.60
CA ILE A 6 3.41 -23.16 23.55
C ILE A 6 3.53 -21.75 22.97
N LEU A 7 3.72 -20.74 23.82
CA LEU A 7 3.84 -19.36 23.36
C LEU A 7 5.11 -19.13 22.54
N SER A 8 6.21 -19.80 22.88
CA SER A 8 7.49 -19.71 22.15
C SER A 8 7.42 -20.33 20.75
N ASN A 9 6.55 -21.31 20.52
CA ASN A 9 6.35 -21.94 19.20
C ASN A 9 5.38 -21.17 18.29
N ILE A 10 4.49 -20.34 18.86
CA ILE A 10 3.49 -19.58 18.09
C ILE A 10 4.07 -18.25 17.63
N PHE A 11 4.96 -17.64 18.41
CA PHE A 11 5.54 -16.33 18.09
C PHE A 11 7.07 -16.41 18.07
N PRO A 12 7.72 -16.29 16.89
CA PRO A 12 9.17 -16.21 16.83
C PRO A 12 9.64 -14.94 17.53
N THR A 13 10.39 -15.08 18.62
CA THR A 13 10.94 -13.94 19.35
C THR A 13 12.21 -13.46 18.67
N ALA A 14 12.20 -12.23 18.16
CA ALA A 14 13.41 -11.56 17.71
C ALA A 14 14.20 -11.03 18.92
N TYR A 15 15.51 -11.28 18.96
CA TYR A 15 16.43 -10.66 19.92
C TYR A 15 16.89 -9.32 19.37
N ALA A 16 16.58 -8.23 20.05
CA ALA A 16 17.21 -6.93 19.81
C ALA A 16 18.50 -6.88 20.64
N GLU A 17 19.65 -6.74 19.97
CA GLU A 17 20.93 -6.48 20.63
C GLU A 17 20.96 -5.02 21.11
N GLU A 18 21.27 -4.82 22.40
CA GLU A 18 21.36 -3.50 23.01
C GLU A 18 22.64 -2.81 22.53
N GLU A 19 22.51 -1.74 21.73
CA GLU A 19 23.64 -0.96 21.23
C GLU A 19 24.41 -0.29 22.38
N GLN A 20 25.72 -0.51 22.36
CA GLN A 20 26.71 0.06 23.26
C GLN A 20 26.84 1.57 23.02
N VAL A 21 26.42 2.37 24.00
CA VAL A 21 26.53 3.83 24.00
C VAL A 21 28.01 4.24 23.94
N VAL A 22 28.43 4.88 22.84
CA VAL A 22 29.73 5.57 22.74
C VAL A 22 29.47 7.07 22.67
N GLU A 23 30.08 7.77 23.62
CA GLU A 23 29.93 9.19 23.92
C GLU A 23 30.92 10.05 23.11
N VAL A 24 30.48 11.27 22.77
CA VAL A 24 31.25 12.47 22.38
C VAL A 24 31.78 12.56 20.92
N VAL A 25 31.18 13.44 20.11
CA VAL A 25 31.84 14.63 19.51
C VAL A 25 30.78 15.71 19.24
N GLU A 26 30.86 16.78 20.01
CA GLU A 26 30.19 18.06 19.82
C GLU A 26 31.06 18.91 18.88
N GLU A 27 30.69 19.06 17.61
CA GLU A 27 31.11 20.21 16.79
C GLU A 27 30.35 20.30 15.45
N VAL A 28 29.78 21.49 15.22
CA VAL A 28 29.20 22.04 13.96
C VAL A 28 27.84 21.47 13.52
N ILE A 29 26.77 22.01 14.10
CA ILE A 29 25.47 22.08 13.43
C ILE A 29 25.57 23.25 12.44
N GLU A 30 25.97 22.94 11.21
CA GLU A 30 25.73 23.79 10.07
C GLU A 30 24.20 23.75 9.84
N GLU A 31 23.52 24.89 9.99
CA GLU A 31 22.09 25.06 9.67
C GLU A 31 21.90 24.81 8.16
N GLU A 32 21.82 23.54 7.75
CA GLU A 32 21.16 23.19 6.50
C GLU A 32 19.67 23.48 6.71
N GLU A 33 19.14 24.48 6.00
CA GLU A 33 17.69 24.65 5.83
C GLU A 33 17.09 23.30 5.41
N PRO A 34 16.03 22.81 6.08
CA PRO A 34 15.38 21.58 5.64
C PRO A 34 14.81 21.80 4.25
N GLU A 35 15.42 21.17 3.25
CA GLU A 35 14.87 21.09 1.89
C GLU A 35 13.45 20.53 2.00
N GLU A 36 12.45 21.34 1.68
CA GLU A 36 11.04 20.96 1.79
C GLU A 36 10.78 19.81 0.82
N ALA A 37 10.69 18.59 1.35
CA ALA A 37 10.47 17.39 0.55
C ALA A 37 9.21 17.57 -0.31
N GLU A 38 9.39 17.63 -1.64
CA GLU A 38 8.26 17.78 -2.56
C GLU A 38 7.23 16.68 -2.33
N ASP A 39 5.96 17.05 -2.14
CA ASP A 39 4.86 16.10 -1.98
C ASP A 39 4.81 15.19 -3.22
N PRO A 40 5.01 13.87 -3.09
CA PRO A 40 4.96 12.95 -4.23
C PRO A 40 3.53 12.73 -4.75
N LYS A 41 2.49 13.15 -4.01
CA LYS A 41 1.07 13.00 -4.38
C LYS A 41 0.74 13.44 -5.81
N PRO A 42 1.12 14.64 -6.28
CA PRO A 42 0.92 15.03 -7.69
C PRO A 42 1.56 14.05 -8.67
N ALA A 43 2.80 13.62 -8.44
CA ALA A 43 3.49 12.68 -9.33
C ALA A 43 2.85 11.28 -9.35
N ILE A 44 2.25 10.86 -8.23
CA ILE A 44 1.51 9.60 -8.11
C ILE A 44 0.17 9.69 -8.84
N MET A 45 -0.60 10.75 -8.61
CA MET A 45 -1.89 11.01 -9.26
C MET A 45 -1.76 11.11 -10.78
N GLU A 46 -0.68 11.72 -11.28
CA GLU A 46 -0.37 11.80 -12.70
C GLU A 46 0.16 10.48 -13.30
N GLY A 47 0.30 9.41 -12.50
CA GLY A 47 0.81 8.12 -12.94
C GLY A 47 2.25 8.21 -13.47
N LYS A 48 3.01 9.23 -13.07
CA LYS A 48 4.42 9.41 -13.45
C LYS A 48 5.34 8.51 -12.63
N LEU A 49 4.99 8.26 -11.37
CA LEU A 49 5.79 7.42 -10.46
C LEU A 49 5.59 5.93 -10.71
N TYR A 50 4.34 5.51 -10.97
CA TYR A 50 4.00 4.15 -11.37
C TYR A 50 3.84 4.15 -12.89
N GLY A 51 4.94 3.91 -13.60
CA GLY A 51 5.05 4.08 -15.05
C GLY A 51 3.77 3.72 -15.82
N LYS A 52 3.23 4.70 -16.56
CA LYS A 52 1.99 4.68 -17.37
C LYS A 52 1.55 3.26 -17.77
N ARG A 53 0.82 2.58 -16.88
CA ARG A 53 0.20 1.31 -17.22
C ARG A 53 -0.96 1.66 -18.13
N LYS A 54 -0.87 1.27 -19.41
CA LYS A 54 -2.00 1.45 -20.33
C LYS A 54 -3.20 0.74 -19.70
N PRO A 55 -4.40 1.36 -19.70
CA PRO A 55 -5.60 0.66 -19.28
C PRO A 55 -5.75 -0.56 -20.19
N ASP A 56 -5.54 -1.74 -19.62
CA ASP A 56 -5.75 -2.98 -20.30
C ASP A 56 -7.26 -3.11 -20.50
N THR A 57 -7.75 -2.61 -21.63
CA THR A 57 -9.19 -2.60 -21.98
C THR A 57 -9.78 -4.02 -21.98
N LYS A 58 -8.92 -5.05 -21.99
CA LYS A 58 -9.28 -6.46 -21.83
C LYS A 58 -9.63 -6.83 -20.38
N CYS A 59 -9.00 -6.22 -19.38
CA CYS A 59 -9.31 -6.43 -17.96
C CYS A 59 -10.41 -5.50 -17.46
N GLU A 60 -10.57 -4.33 -18.09
CA GLU A 60 -11.52 -3.32 -17.64
C GLU A 60 -12.98 -3.69 -17.96
N LYS A 61 -13.23 -4.29 -19.13
CA LYS A 61 -14.58 -4.70 -19.57
C LYS A 61 -15.30 -5.69 -18.62
N PRO A 62 -14.69 -6.80 -18.18
CA PRO A 62 -15.37 -7.74 -17.28
C PRO A 62 -15.60 -7.17 -15.87
N CYS A 63 -14.77 -6.23 -15.43
CA CYS A 63 -14.85 -5.66 -14.07
C CYS A 63 -15.67 -4.36 -14.01
N ALA A 64 -16.29 -3.93 -15.12
CA ALA A 64 -16.95 -2.63 -15.23
C ALA A 64 -18.13 -2.46 -14.26
N SER A 65 -18.94 -3.50 -14.04
CA SER A 65 -20.06 -3.39 -13.09
C SER A 65 -19.58 -3.32 -11.64
N LEU A 66 -18.52 -4.06 -11.30
CA LEU A 66 -17.93 -4.02 -9.96
C LEU A 66 -17.31 -2.66 -9.68
N LYS A 67 -16.69 -2.05 -10.68
CA LYS A 67 -16.25 -0.66 -10.60
C LYS A 67 -17.42 0.29 -10.39
N GLN A 68 -18.53 0.10 -11.11
CA GLN A 68 -19.72 0.95 -10.92
C GLN A 68 -20.26 0.87 -9.49
N HIS A 69 -20.33 -0.32 -8.89
CA HIS A 69 -20.77 -0.47 -7.49
C HIS A 69 -19.82 0.23 -6.51
N LEU A 70 -18.51 0.16 -6.74
CA LEU A 70 -17.52 0.89 -5.95
C LEU A 70 -17.71 2.40 -6.08
N ASP A 71 -17.93 2.91 -7.30
CA ASP A 71 -18.17 4.33 -7.54
C ASP A 71 -19.47 4.81 -6.86
N GLU A 72 -20.55 4.02 -6.95
CA GLU A 72 -21.82 4.28 -6.26
C GLU A 72 -21.68 4.29 -4.74
N CYS A 73 -20.87 3.40 -4.16
CA CYS A 73 -20.57 3.44 -2.73
C CYS A 73 -19.80 4.70 -2.34
N ASN A 74 -18.75 5.05 -3.11
CA ASN A 74 -17.97 6.24 -2.84
C ASN A 74 -18.84 7.50 -2.90
N GLU A 75 -19.75 7.61 -3.87
CA GLU A 75 -20.70 8.72 -3.95
C GLU A 75 -21.59 8.80 -2.70
N ARG A 76 -22.07 7.67 -2.16
CA ARG A 76 -22.85 7.68 -0.92
C ARG A 76 -22.02 8.13 0.29
N VAL A 77 -20.77 7.67 0.40
CA VAL A 77 -19.85 8.09 1.47
C VAL A 77 -19.53 9.58 1.38
N GLU A 78 -19.24 10.09 0.18
CA GLU A 78 -19.02 11.53 -0.07
C GLU A 78 -20.26 12.37 0.27
N ASN A 79 -21.45 11.81 0.09
CA ASN A 79 -22.73 12.43 0.48
C ASN A 79 -23.11 12.23 1.95
N GLY A 80 -22.20 11.70 2.79
CA GLY A 80 -22.38 11.61 4.25
C GLY A 80 -22.93 10.28 4.76
N SER A 81 -22.90 9.22 3.96
CA SER A 81 -23.14 7.86 4.46
C SER A 81 -22.05 7.45 5.47
N ASN A 82 -22.43 6.69 6.49
CA ASN A 82 -21.50 6.16 7.51
C ASN A 82 -20.93 4.78 7.15
N GLU A 83 -21.19 4.29 5.93
CA GLU A 83 -20.63 3.03 5.45
C GLU A 83 -19.16 3.15 5.03
N ASN A 84 -18.52 2.03 4.73
CA ASN A 84 -17.23 1.98 4.05
C ASN A 84 -17.36 1.11 2.80
N CYS A 85 -16.56 1.40 1.77
CA CYS A 85 -16.66 0.75 0.47
C CYS A 85 -15.70 -0.44 0.32
N ILE A 86 -15.38 -1.12 1.42
CA ILE A 86 -14.34 -2.15 1.42
C ILE A 86 -14.78 -3.41 0.67
N GLU A 87 -16.07 -3.74 0.72
CA GLU A 87 -16.64 -4.89 0.03
C GLU A 87 -16.57 -4.70 -1.49
N GLU A 88 -17.08 -3.56 -1.99
CA GLU A 88 -17.05 -3.22 -3.41
C GLU A 88 -15.62 -3.08 -3.93
N PHE A 89 -14.72 -2.54 -3.10
CA PHE A 89 -13.30 -2.47 -3.41
C PHE A 89 -12.69 -3.87 -3.59
N PHE A 90 -12.95 -4.81 -2.67
CA PHE A 90 -12.43 -6.16 -2.78
C PHE A 90 -13.02 -6.92 -3.97
N HIS A 91 -14.30 -6.73 -4.29
CA HIS A 91 -14.88 -7.34 -5.49
C HIS A 91 -14.23 -6.81 -6.77
N PHE A 92 -14.06 -5.49 -6.88
CA PHE A 92 -13.39 -4.88 -8.03
C PHE A 92 -11.93 -5.34 -8.15
N MET A 93 -11.18 -5.31 -7.05
CA MET A 93 -9.77 -5.72 -7.03
C MET A 93 -9.59 -7.20 -7.34
N HIS A 94 -10.44 -8.07 -6.81
CA HIS A 94 -10.40 -9.50 -7.13
C HIS A 94 -10.50 -9.74 -8.64
N CYS A 95 -11.46 -9.10 -9.30
CA CYS A 95 -11.63 -9.19 -10.76
C CYS A 95 -10.43 -8.59 -11.52
N ALA A 96 -9.92 -7.45 -11.07
CA ALA A 96 -8.77 -6.79 -11.69
C ALA A 96 -7.50 -7.65 -11.59
N ASP A 97 -7.25 -8.23 -10.43
CA ASP A 97 -6.08 -9.06 -10.15
C ASP A 97 -6.12 -10.38 -10.91
N GLU A 98 -7.28 -11.05 -10.99
CA GLU A 98 -7.44 -12.26 -11.81
C GLU A 98 -7.03 -12.03 -13.27
N CYS A 99 -7.30 -10.84 -13.82
CA CYS A 99 -6.90 -10.51 -15.18
C CYS A 99 -5.47 -9.97 -15.30
N ALA A 100 -5.02 -9.15 -14.35
CA ALA A 100 -3.75 -8.44 -14.44
C ALA A 100 -2.56 -9.29 -13.97
N ALA A 101 -2.71 -10.04 -12.87
CA ALA A 101 -1.64 -10.82 -12.26
C ALA A 101 -0.90 -11.73 -13.26
N PRO A 102 -1.55 -12.62 -14.03
CA PRO A 102 -0.83 -13.52 -14.94
C PRO A 102 -0.03 -12.77 -16.02
N LYS A 103 -0.49 -11.59 -16.46
CA LYS A 103 0.22 -10.77 -17.45
C LYS A 103 1.42 -10.05 -16.85
N ILE A 104 1.27 -9.55 -15.63
CA ILE A 104 2.35 -8.90 -14.89
C ILE A 104 3.45 -9.92 -14.64
N PHE A 105 3.11 -11.09 -14.08
CA PHE A 105 4.07 -12.15 -13.79
C PHE A 105 4.72 -12.74 -15.05
N ALA A 106 4.03 -12.73 -16.20
CA ALA A 106 4.65 -13.10 -17.47
C ALA A 106 5.65 -12.04 -18.00
N ALA A 107 5.55 -10.78 -17.55
CA ALA A 107 6.43 -9.69 -17.95
C ALA A 107 7.63 -9.52 -17.01
N THR A 108 7.57 -10.04 -15.78
CA THR A 108 8.70 -10.12 -14.86
C THR A 108 9.62 -11.27 -15.24
N LYS A 109 10.92 -10.99 -15.42
CA LYS A 109 11.99 -11.99 -15.54
C LYS A 109 12.55 -12.34 -14.17
#